data_AF-W6A6H0-F1
#
_entry.id   AF-W6A6H0-F1
#
_cell.length_a   1.000
_cell.length_b   1.000
_cell.length_c   1.000
_cell.angle_alpha   90.00
_cell.angle_beta   90.00
_cell.angle_gamma   90.00
#
_symmetry.space_group_name_H-M   'P 1'
#
loop_
_entity.id
_entity.type
_entity.pdbx_description
1 polymer ?
#
loop_
_entity_poly.entity_id
_entity_poly.type
_entity_poly.pdbx_seq_one_letter_code
_entity_poly.pdbx_strand_id
1 'polypeptide(L)'
;MLFAAEQEISKSAYFWMLGIAIALLVLAVAATFFFINFKNAKKMEKDTFKTVTGKFKIFRFWQYYAIIILMLVGYVGTLILLPISIEGLIKAA
;
A
#
# COMPACT_ATOMS: atom_id res chain seq x y z
N MET A 1 23.07 -14.99 -22.61
CA MET A 1 22.83 -16.14 -21.71
C MET A 1 23.93 -16.15 -20.68
N LEU A 2 23.68 -15.68 -19.45
CA LEU A 2 24.41 -16.01 -18.22
C LEU A 2 23.98 -15.05 -17.11
N PHE A 3 23.78 -15.61 -15.92
CA PHE A 3 23.48 -14.97 -14.63
C PHE A 3 22.04 -14.52 -14.36
N ALA A 4 21.10 -15.47 -14.45
CA ALA A 4 20.21 -15.65 -13.31
C ALA A 4 20.74 -16.90 -12.60
N ALA A 5 21.58 -16.72 -11.58
CA ALA A 5 21.76 -17.79 -10.62
C ALA A 5 20.36 -18.10 -10.08
N GLU A 6 19.87 -19.33 -10.25
CA GLU A 6 18.77 -19.85 -9.44
C GLU A 6 19.27 -19.87 -8.00
N GLN A 7 19.23 -18.72 -7.34
CA GLN A 7 19.42 -18.67 -5.92
C GLN A 7 18.15 -19.27 -5.33
N GLU A 8 18.23 -20.52 -4.90
CA GLU A 8 17.14 -21.18 -4.20
C GLU A 8 16.77 -20.33 -2.97
N ILE A 9 15.65 -19.62 -3.09
CA ILE A 9 15.12 -18.82 -1.99
C ILE A 9 14.64 -19.80 -0.93
N SER A 10 15.12 -19.64 0.30
CA SER A 10 14.71 -20.49 1.42
C SER A 10 13.19 -20.49 1.59
N LYS A 11 12.60 -21.64 1.95
CA LYS A 11 11.17 -21.76 2.30
C LYS A 11 10.73 -20.70 3.30
N SER A 12 11.58 -20.38 4.28
CA SER A 12 11.30 -19.34 5.27
C SER A 12 11.14 -17.96 4.64
N ALA A 13 11.93 -17.63 3.62
CA ALA A 13 11.84 -16.34 2.93
C ALA A 13 10.53 -16.22 2.13
N TYR A 14 10.03 -17.29 1.51
CA TYR A 14 8.73 -17.25 0.83
C TYR A 14 7.56 -17.04 1.80
N PHE A 15 7.59 -17.63 3.00
CA PHE A 15 6.59 -17.34 4.03
C PHE A 15 6.63 -15.88 4.50
N TRP A 16 7.83 -15.30 4.66
CA TRP A 16 7.97 -13.87 4.95
C TRP A 16 7.42 -12.99 3.82
N MET A 17 7.71 -13.32 2.56
CA MET A 17 7.17 -12.60 1.40
C MET A 17 5.65 -12.65 1.35
N LEU A 18 5.05 -13.82 1.66
CA LEU A 18 3.61 -13.99 1.74
C LEU A 18 3.01 -13.13 2.87
N GLY A 19 3.65 -13.14 4.05
CA GLY A 19 3.26 -12.28 5.18
C GLY A 19 3.30 -10.80 4.84
N ILE A 20 4.36 -10.34 4.17
CA ILE A 20 4.50 -8.94 3.71
C ILE A 20 3.44 -8.61 2.66
N ALA A 21 3.15 -9.51 1.72
CA ALA A 21 2.13 -9.30 0.70
C ALA A 21 0.74 -9.09 1.31
N ILE A 22 0.39 -9.90 2.32
CA ILE A 22 -0.87 -9.75 3.06
C ILE A 22 -0.88 -8.45 3.88
N ALA A 23 0.22 -8.13 4.56
CA ALA A 23 0.33 -6.88 5.32
C ALA A 23 0.17 -5.64 4.43
N LEU A 24 0.77 -5.65 3.23
CA LEU A 24 0.61 -4.59 2.22
C LEU A 24 -0.84 -4.47 1.75
N LEU A 25 -1.55 -5.59 1.58
CA LEU A 25 -2.97 -5.59 1.20
C LEU A 25 -3.80 -4.91 2.29
N VAL A 26 -3.60 -5.31 3.55
CA VAL A 26 -4.32 -4.76 4.70
C VAL A 26 -4.05 -3.26 4.84
N LEU A 27 -2.79 -2.84 4.69
CA LEU A 27 -2.40 -1.43 4.69
C LEU A 27 -3.06 -0.65 3.54
N ALA A 28 -3.11 -1.20 2.33
CA ALA A 28 -3.73 -0.56 1.17
C ALA A 28 -5.24 -0.36 1.39
N VAL A 29 -5.92 -1.38 1.93
CA VAL A 29 -7.35 -1.31 2.27
C VAL A 29 -7.61 -0.29 3.38
N ALA A 30 -6.81 -0.31 4.45
CA ALA A 30 -6.92 0.65 5.53
C ALA A 30 -6.68 2.10 5.05
N ALA A 31 -5.67 2.30 4.20
CA ALA A 31 -5.38 3.58 3.58
C ALA A 31 -6.54 4.08 2.69
N THR A 32 -7.19 3.17 1.96
CA THR A 32 -8.38 3.47 1.15
C THR A 32 -9.55 3.93 2.01
N PHE A 33 -9.81 3.23 3.11
CA PHE A 33 -10.85 3.63 4.05
C PHE A 33 -10.58 5.00 4.68
N PHE A 34 -9.34 5.22 5.12
CA PHE A 34 -8.90 6.51 5.65
C PHE A 34 -9.06 7.64 4.62
N PHE A 35 -8.69 7.38 3.37
CA PHE A 35 -8.84 8.33 2.27
C PHE A 35 -10.29 8.73 2.01
N ILE A 36 -11.21 7.77 2.00
CA ILE A 36 -12.64 8.02 1.82
C ILE A 36 -13.17 8.91 2.97
N ASN A 37 -12.83 8.56 4.21
CA ASN A 37 -13.25 9.34 5.37
C ASN A 37 -12.69 10.77 5.33
N PHE A 38 -11.40 10.92 4.99
CA PHE A 38 -10.76 12.22 4.84
C PHE A 38 -11.39 13.07 3.72
N LYS A 39 -11.74 12.45 2.58
CA LYS A 39 -12.43 13.12 1.48
C LYS A 39 -13.82 13.60 1.90
N ASN A 40 -14.56 12.80 2.65
CA ASN A 40 -15.89 13.15 3.17
C ASN A 40 -15.81 14.30 4.19
N ALA A 41 -14.85 14.25 5.12
CA ALA A 41 -14.60 15.33 6.06
C ALA A 41 -14.29 16.66 5.34
N LYS A 42 -13.45 16.63 4.30
CA LYS A 42 -13.18 17.80 3.46
C LYS A 42 -14.42 18.35 2.74
N LYS A 43 -15.34 17.48 2.32
CA LYS A 43 -16.59 17.92 1.68
C LYS A 43 -17.45 18.71 2.67
N MET A 44 -17.60 18.20 3.90
CA MET A 44 -18.33 18.89 4.96
C MET A 44 -17.68 20.22 5.38
N GLU A 45 -16.33 20.30 5.43
CA GLU A 45 -15.62 21.55 5.72
C GLU A 45 -15.92 22.65 4.70
N LYS A 46 -16.05 22.30 3.40
CA LYS A 46 -16.38 23.27 2.34
C LYS A 46 -17.79 23.81 2.49
N ASP A 47 -18.75 22.95 2.85
CA ASP A 47 -20.15 23.34 3.00
C ASP A 47 -20.39 24.24 4.23
N THR A 48 -19.49 24.18 5.23
CA THR A 48 -19.65 24.93 6.49
C THR A 48 -18.90 26.27 6.52
N PHE A 49 -18.25 26.71 5.42
CA PHE A 49 -17.45 27.96 5.33
C PHE A 49 -16.46 28.19 6.50
N LYS A 50 -16.05 27.14 7.22
CA LYS A 50 -15.07 27.26 8.30
C LYS A 50 -13.71 27.52 7.66
N THR A 51 -13.21 28.74 7.84
CA THR A 51 -11.91 29.22 7.36
C THR A 51 -10.78 28.42 8.00
N VAL A 52 -10.39 27.33 7.35
CA VAL A 52 -9.26 26.53 7.80
C VAL A 52 -7.97 27.34 7.60
N THR A 53 -7.26 27.61 8.69
CA THR A 53 -6.04 28.42 8.74
C THR A 53 -5.02 27.98 7.70
N GLY A 54 -4.53 28.93 6.89
CA GLY A 54 -3.79 28.67 5.64
C GLY A 54 -2.51 27.82 5.78
N LYS A 55 -1.91 27.78 6.97
CA LYS A 55 -0.68 26.99 7.25
C LYS A 55 -0.87 25.48 7.09
N PHE A 56 -2.09 24.96 7.29
CA PHE A 56 -2.37 23.53 7.13
C PHE A 56 -2.76 23.10 5.71
N LYS A 57 -2.80 24.03 4.73
CA LYS A 57 -3.18 23.68 3.34
C LYS A 57 -2.10 22.87 2.62
N ILE A 58 -0.84 23.29 2.70
CA ILE A 58 0.29 22.57 2.08
C ILE A 58 0.52 21.20 2.72
N PHE A 59 0.46 21.12 4.05
CA PHE A 59 0.60 19.84 4.75
C PHE A 59 -0.52 18.86 4.36
N ARG A 60 -1.78 19.31 4.31
CA ARG A 60 -2.91 18.49 3.87
C ARG A 60 -2.88 18.12 2.38
N PHE A 61 -2.19 18.90 1.55
CA PHE A 61 -1.95 18.56 0.15
C PHE A 61 -0.98 17.37 0.08
N TRP A 62 0.18 17.46 0.73
CA TRP A 62 1.16 16.37 0.80
C TRP A 62 0.59 15.09 1.42
N GLN A 63 -0.22 15.19 2.47
CA GLN A 63 -0.91 14.03 3.06
C GLN A 63 -1.77 13.29 2.03
N TYR A 64 -2.45 14.02 1.14
CA TYR A 64 -3.30 13.41 0.11
C TYR A 64 -2.48 12.60 -0.90
N TYR A 65 -1.35 13.15 -1.39
CA TYR A 65 -0.45 12.40 -2.28
C TYR A 65 0.20 11.21 -1.59
N ALA A 66 0.61 11.37 -0.33
CA ALA A 66 1.19 10.28 0.45
C ALA A 66 0.22 9.11 0.60
N ILE A 67 -1.05 9.36 0.90
CA ILE A 67 -2.07 8.32 1.01
C ILE A 67 -2.31 7.63 -0.35
N ILE A 68 -2.36 8.40 -1.45
CA ILE A 68 -2.50 7.83 -2.79
C ILE A 68 -1.31 6.95 -3.17
N ILE A 69 -0.09 7.42 -2.93
CA ILE A 69 1.13 6.65 -3.20
C ILE A 69 1.14 5.38 -2.34
N LEU A 70 0.77 5.46 -1.06
CA LEU A 70 0.69 4.31 -0.16
C LEU A 70 -0.32 3.25 -0.66
N MET A 71 -1.50 3.68 -1.12
CA MET A 71 -2.47 2.77 -1.73
C MET A 71 -1.91 2.11 -3.00
N LEU A 72 -1.29 2.90 -3.89
CA LEU A 72 -0.69 2.39 -5.13
C LEU A 72 0.41 1.36 -4.86
N VAL A 73 1.37 1.70 -4.00
CA VAL A 73 2.48 0.81 -3.63
C VAL A 73 1.95 -0.43 -2.91
N GLY A 74 0.97 -0.28 -2.03
CA GLY A 74 0.34 -1.40 -1.34
C GLY A 74 -0.34 -2.38 -2.30
N TYR A 75 -1.23 -1.89 -3.17
CA TYR A 75 -1.93 -2.75 -4.12
C TYR A 75 -1.02 -3.37 -5.17
N VAL A 76 -0.11 -2.58 -5.77
CA VAL A 76 0.83 -3.08 -6.79
C VAL A 76 1.83 -4.04 -6.15
N GLY A 77 2.34 -3.72 -4.97
CA GLY A 77 3.25 -4.58 -4.21
C GLY A 77 2.60 -5.91 -3.87
N THR A 78 1.35 -5.90 -3.38
CA THR A 78 0.61 -7.15 -3.15
C THR A 78 0.38 -7.92 -4.45
N LEU A 79 -0.06 -7.27 -5.53
CA LEU A 79 -0.30 -7.94 -6.82
C LEU A 79 0.92 -8.69 -7.35
N ILE A 80 2.14 -8.21 -7.05
CA ILE A 80 3.39 -8.83 -7.49
C ILE A 80 3.88 -9.86 -6.47
N LEU A 81 3.98 -9.50 -5.18
CA LEU A 81 4.54 -10.39 -4.16
C LEU A 81 3.67 -11.62 -3.89
N LEU A 82 2.34 -11.47 -3.93
CA LEU A 82 1.42 -12.55 -3.60
C LEU A 82 1.57 -13.74 -4.57
N PRO A 83 1.49 -13.59 -5.91
CA PRO A 83 1.71 -14.72 -6.82
C PRO A 83 3.13 -15.28 -6.76
N ILE A 84 4.17 -14.43 -6.64
CA ILE A 84 5.57 -14.89 -6.53
C ILE A 84 5.75 -15.77 -5.29
N SER A 85 5.19 -15.35 -4.16
CA SER A 85 5.29 -16.09 -2.91
C SER A 85 4.54 -17.41 -2.93
N ILE A 86 3.34 -17.45 -3.55
CA ILE A 86 2.54 -18.67 -3.71
C ILE A 86 3.25 -19.64 -4.66
N GLU A 87 3.68 -19.19 -5.85
CA GLU A 87 4.36 -20.06 -6.82
C GLU A 87 5.67 -20.62 -6.25
N GLY A 88 6.42 -19.79 -5.52
CA GLY A 88 7.62 -20.21 -4.81
C GLY A 88 7.35 -21.26 -3.73
N LEU A 89 6.29 -21.09 -2.93
CA LEU A 89 5.90 -22.08 -1.93
C LEU A 89 5.43 -23.40 -2.55
N ILE A 90 4.69 -23.35 -3.65
CA ILE A 90 4.22 -24.55 -4.36
C ILE A 90 5.40 -25.32 -4.96
N LYS A 91 6.35 -24.63 -5.61
CA LYS A 91 7.55 -25.27 -6.18
C LYS A 91 8.50 -25.81 -5.10
N ALA A 92 8.49 -25.21 -3.92
CA ALA A 92 9.31 -25.64 -2.80
C ALA A 92 8.64 -26.74 -1.94
N ALA A 93 7.33 -26.99 -2.08
CA ALA A 93 6.60 -28.02 -1.36
C ALA A 93 6.83 -29.41 -1.97
#